data_AF-A0A1M7UVB4-F1
#
_entry.id   AF-A0A1M7UVB4-F1
#
_cell.length_a   1.000
_cell.length_b   1.000
_cell.length_c   1.000
_cell.angle_alpha   90.00
_cell.angle_beta   90.00
_cell.angle_gamma   90.00
#
_symmetry.space_group_name_H-M   'P 1'
#
loop_
_entity.id
_entity.type
_entity.pdbx_description
1 polymer ?
#
loop_
_entity_poly.entity_id
_entity_poly.type
_entity_poly.pdbx_seq_one_letter_code
_entity_poly.pdbx_strand_id
1 'polypeptide(L)'
;MRLKKWSTARHSNRAIRARLSLLAIERGLQPAELPKVIELDDTMLAFVRRHEVNLDWLFLGSLKGLWGMAYDALHPGSYAAGRD
;
A
#
# COMPACT_ATOMS: atom_id res chain seq x y z
N MET A 1 17.63 4.67 11.82
CA MET A 1 16.66 4.53 10.73
C MET A 1 15.84 5.82 10.65
N ARG A 2 15.95 6.63 9.59
CA ARG A 2 15.13 7.86 9.47
C ARG A 2 13.71 7.43 9.15
N LEU A 3 12.76 7.71 10.05
CA LEU A 3 11.32 7.63 9.75
C LEU A 3 11.04 8.55 8.55
N LYS A 4 10.86 7.94 7.38
CA LYS A 4 10.39 8.63 6.19
C LYS A 4 9.01 9.17 6.58
N LYS A 5 8.86 10.50 6.73
CA LYS A 5 7.53 11.09 6.87
C LYS A 5 6.78 10.79 5.58
N TRP A 6 5.85 9.84 5.64
CA TRP A 6 4.90 9.53 4.59
C TRP A 6 3.88 10.66 4.52
N SER A 7 4.34 11.85 4.12
CA SER A 7 3.45 12.98 3.95
C SER A 7 2.69 12.77 2.65
N THR A 8 1.36 12.83 2.75
CA THR A 8 0.44 12.95 1.62
C THR A 8 0.68 14.23 0.82
N ALA A 9 1.54 15.15 1.29
CA ALA A 9 1.76 16.46 0.68
C ALA A 9 2.30 16.43 -0.76
N ARG A 10 2.82 15.29 -1.25
CA ARG A 10 3.28 15.16 -2.64
C ARG A 10 2.25 14.56 -3.61
N HIS A 11 1.20 13.88 -3.11
CA HIS A 11 0.18 13.25 -3.95
C HIS A 11 -1.22 13.41 -3.35
N SER A 12 -2.18 13.84 -4.18
CA SER A 12 -3.56 14.06 -3.72
C SER A 12 -4.21 12.77 -3.24
N ASN A 13 -5.11 12.88 -2.25
CA ASN A 13 -5.96 11.78 -1.77
C ASN A 13 -6.66 11.03 -2.92
N ARG A 14 -6.98 11.72 -4.02
CA ARG A 14 -7.53 11.12 -5.24
C ARG A 14 -6.60 10.06 -5.85
N ALA A 15 -5.30 10.31 -5.92
CA ALA A 15 -4.34 9.37 -6.49
C ALA A 15 -4.20 8.11 -5.63
N ILE A 16 -4.22 8.27 -4.30
CA ILE A 16 -4.16 7.14 -3.38
C ILE A 16 -5.44 6.30 -3.47
N ARG A 17 -6.62 6.94 -3.53
CA ARG A 17 -7.91 6.24 -3.76
C ARG A 17 -7.90 5.45 -5.06
N ALA A 18 -7.40 6.03 -6.15
CA ALA A 18 -7.31 5.33 -7.43
C ALA A 18 -6.47 4.05 -7.33
N ARG A 19 -5.34 4.10 -6.62
CA ARG A 19 -4.49 2.92 -6.40
C ARG A 19 -5.16 1.88 -5.51
N LEU A 20 -5.86 2.29 -4.46
CA LEU A 20 -6.67 1.38 -3.63
C LEU A 20 -7.78 0.71 -4.43
N SER A 21 -8.46 1.45 -5.32
CA SER A 21 -9.48 0.88 -6.21
C SER A 21 -8.88 -0.13 -7.19
N LEU A 22 -7.69 0.14 -7.75
CA LEU A 22 -6.99 -0.82 -8.61
C LEU A 22 -6.64 -2.11 -7.84
N LEU A 23 -6.14 -1.98 -6.61
CA LEU A 23 -5.87 -3.14 -5.75
C LEU A 23 -7.15 -3.94 -5.43
N ALA A 24 -8.25 -3.25 -5.13
CA ALA A 24 -9.51 -3.92 -4.84
C ALA A 24 -10.00 -4.74 -6.03
N ILE A 25 -9.91 -4.19 -7.24
CA ILE A 25 -10.30 -4.90 -8.47
C ILE A 25 -9.40 -6.13 -8.68
N GLU A 26 -8.08 -5.95 -8.58
CA GLU A 26 -7.11 -7.03 -8.79
C GLU A 26 -7.31 -8.20 -7.81
N ARG A 27 -7.65 -7.89 -6.56
CA ARG A 27 -7.75 -8.87 -5.46
C ARG A 27 -9.17 -9.30 -5.14
N GLY A 28 -10.16 -8.81 -5.90
CA GLY A 28 -11.58 -9.08 -5.64
C GLY A 28 -12.07 -8.57 -4.28
N LEU A 29 -11.48 -7.50 -3.74
CA LEU A 29 -11.89 -6.93 -2.44
C LEU A 29 -13.20 -6.18 -2.56
N GLN A 30 -14.03 -6.30 -1.53
CA GLN A 30 -15.21 -5.47 -1.41
C GLN A 30 -14.84 -4.04 -0.99
N PRO A 31 -15.63 -3.02 -1.39
CA PRO A 31 -15.39 -1.63 -0.99
C PRO A 31 -15.33 -1.43 0.53
N ALA A 32 -16.00 -2.28 1.31
CA ALA A 32 -15.99 -2.23 2.78
C ALA A 32 -14.65 -2.65 3.41
N GLU A 33 -13.82 -3.40 2.68
CA GLU A 33 -12.49 -3.83 3.12
C GLU A 33 -11.42 -2.77 2.89
N LEU A 34 -11.73 -1.72 2.12
CA LEU A 34 -10.81 -0.62 1.87
C LEU A 34 -10.77 0.35 3.06
N PRO A 35 -9.58 0.86 3.42
CA PRO A 35 -9.46 1.87 4.46
C PRO A 35 -10.19 3.15 4.06
N LYS A 36 -11.03 3.65 4.99
CA LYS A 36 -11.87 4.86 4.77
C LYS A 36 -11.05 6.14 4.84
N VAL A 37 -10.00 6.14 5.66
CA VAL A 37 -9.10 7.27 5.89
C VAL A 37 -7.78 6.98 5.20
N ILE A 38 -7.22 8.00 4.55
CA ILE A 38 -5.97 7.92 3.79
C ILE A 38 -4.87 8.60 4.62
N GLU A 39 -4.77 8.16 5.86
CA GLU A 39 -3.69 8.51 6.76
C GLU A 39 -2.92 7.23 7.05
N LEU A 40 -1.62 7.37 7.31
CA LEU A 40 -0.82 6.23 7.72
C LEU A 40 -1.06 5.98 9.22
N ASP A 41 -2.17 5.31 9.52
CA ASP A 41 -2.56 4.86 10.84
C ASP A 41 -2.45 3.32 10.96
N ASP A 42 -2.75 2.78 12.14
CA ASP A 42 -2.69 1.33 12.38
C ASP A 42 -3.65 0.54 11.48
N THR A 43 -4.78 1.14 11.09
CA THR A 43 -5.76 0.50 10.18
C THR A 43 -5.16 0.35 8.78
N MET A 44 -4.55 1.40 8.26
CA MET A 44 -3.85 1.38 6.98
C MET A 44 -2.66 0.43 7.03
N LEU A 45 -1.86 0.44 8.10
CA LEU A 45 -0.74 -0.48 8.25
C LEU A 45 -1.20 -1.95 8.30
N ALA A 46 -2.28 -2.24 9.03
CA ALA A 46 -2.87 -3.57 9.06
C ALA A 46 -3.38 -4.02 7.68
N PHE A 47 -4.06 -3.14 6.95
CA PHE A 47 -4.50 -3.39 5.57
C PHE A 47 -3.32 -3.69 4.65
N VAL A 48 -2.31 -2.82 4.68
CA VAL A 48 -1.11 -2.91 3.85
C VAL A 48 -0.32 -4.18 4.15
N ARG A 49 -0.23 -4.61 5.41
CA ARG A 49 0.39 -5.89 5.79
C ARG A 49 -0.43 -7.08 5.34
N ARG A 50 -1.72 -7.10 5.66
CA ARG A 50 -2.65 -8.21 5.31
C ARG A 50 -2.65 -8.51 3.82
N HIS A 51 -2.56 -7.45 3.01
CA HIS A 51 -2.60 -7.57 1.57
C HIS A 51 -1.22 -7.35 0.92
N GLU A 52 -0.11 -7.38 1.69
CA GLU A 52 1.25 -7.24 1.15
C GLU A 52 1.42 -6.06 0.16
N VAL A 53 0.87 -4.90 0.51
CA VAL A 53 0.90 -3.68 -0.30
C VAL A 53 2.16 -2.89 0.04
N ASN A 54 2.84 -2.34 -0.96
CA ASN A 54 4.00 -1.49 -0.80
C ASN A 54 3.60 -0.03 -0.56
N LEU A 55 4.01 0.54 0.58
CA LEU A 55 3.70 1.92 0.97
C LEU A 55 4.29 2.98 0.01
N ASP A 56 5.51 2.77 -0.52
CA ASP A 56 6.11 3.67 -1.52
C ASP A 56 5.28 3.69 -2.81
N TRP A 57 4.70 2.56 -3.21
CA TRP A 57 3.79 2.56 -4.34
C TRP A 57 2.46 3.21 -4.00
N LEU A 58 1.84 2.83 -2.88
CA LEU A 58 0.51 3.29 -2.50
C LEU A 58 0.47 4.82 -2.33
N PHE A 59 1.41 5.38 -1.57
CA PHE A 59 1.43 6.81 -1.28
C PHE A 59 2.15 7.63 -2.34
N LEU A 60 3.24 7.12 -2.91
CA LEU A 60 4.12 7.91 -3.79
C LEU A 60 4.07 7.49 -5.27
N GLY A 61 3.33 6.44 -5.62
CA GLY A 61 3.30 5.93 -6.99
C GLY A 61 4.63 5.35 -7.46
N SER A 62 5.49 4.91 -6.54
CA SER A 62 6.79 4.34 -6.86
C SER A 62 6.67 3.08 -7.71
N LEU A 63 7.15 3.13 -8.96
CA LEU A 63 7.18 1.97 -9.86
C LEU A 63 8.12 0.86 -9.33
N LYS A 64 9.21 1.22 -8.64
CA LYS A 64 10.05 0.25 -7.94
C LYS A 64 9.27 -0.44 -6.83
N GLY A 65 8.41 0.30 -6.13
CA GLY A 65 7.53 -0.27 -5.12
C GLY A 65 6.51 -1.24 -5.71
N LEU A 66 5.94 -0.91 -6.87
CA LEU A 66 5.03 -1.78 -7.61
C LEU A 66 5.70 -3.08 -8.04
N TRP A 67 6.88 -2.96 -8.65
CA TRP A 67 7.64 -4.11 -9.12
C TRP A 67 8.04 -5.04 -7.97
N GLY A 68 8.41 -4.47 -6.82
CA GLY A 68 8.66 -5.25 -5.60
C GLY A 68 7.44 -6.08 -5.18
N MET A 69 6.23 -5.50 -5.16
CA MET A 69 5.01 -6.26 -4.83
C MET A 69 4.76 -7.39 -5.82
N ALA A 70 4.95 -7.16 -7.12
CA ALA A 70 4.76 -8.18 -8.13
C ALA A 70 5.76 -9.34 -7.98
N TYR A 71 6.99 -9.04 -7.59
CA TYR A 71 7.99 -10.05 -7.25
C TYR A 71 7.64 -10.81 -5.96
N ASP A 72 7.23 -10.09 -4.91
CA ASP A 72 6.88 -10.66 -3.60
C ASP A 72 5.59 -11.50 -3.67
N ALA A 73 4.65 -11.18 -4.56
CA ALA A 73 3.44 -11.97 -4.79
C ALA A 73 3.75 -13.39 -5.29
N LEU A 74 4.88 -13.58 -5.98
CA LEU A 74 5.39 -14.90 -6.36
C LEU A 74 6.13 -15.61 -5.22
N HIS A 75 6.38 -14.90 -4.10
CA HIS A 75 7.14 -15.37 -2.94
C HIS A 75 6.45 -14.94 -1.61
N PRO A 76 5.26 -15.49 -1.29
CA PRO A 76 4.43 -15.03 -0.18
C PRO A 76 5.18 -14.98 1.16
N GLY A 77 4.98 -13.92 1.95
CA GLY A 77 5.66 -13.71 3.23
C GLY A 77 6.98 -12.94 3.15
N SER A 78 7.52 -12.72 1.94
CA SER A 78 8.74 -11.93 1.73
C SER A 78 8.55 -10.44 2.05
N TYR A 79 7.32 -9.92 1.91
CA TYR A 79 7.02 -8.52 2.22
C TYR A 79 7.10 -8.20 3.72
N ALA A 80 6.66 -9.13 4.58
CA ALA A 80 6.67 -8.95 6.04
C ALA A 80 8.08 -9.08 6.65
N ALA A 81 8.99 -9.80 6.00
CA ALA A 81 10.27 -10.18 6.59
C ALA A 81 11.33 -9.05 6.63
N GLY A 82 11.09 -7.88 6.02
CA GLY A 82 12.18 -6.90 5.82
C GLY A 82 11.81 -5.42 5.87
N ARG A 83 10.60 -5.04 6.30
CA ARG A 83 10.13 -3.63 6.25
C ARG A 83 9.40 -3.10 7.48
N ASP A 84 9.68 -3.69 8.64
CA ASP A 84 9.35 -3.12 9.95
C ASP A 84 10.42 -2.10 10.40
#